data_AF-A0A2E3X6C4-F1
#
_entry.id   AF-A0A2E3X6C4-F1
#
_cell.length_a   1.000
_cell.length_b   1.000
_cell.length_c   1.000
_cell.angle_alpha   90.00
_cell.angle_beta   90.00
_cell.angle_gamma   90.00
#
_symmetry.space_group_name_H-M   'P 1'
#
loop_
_entity.id
_entity.type
_entity.pdbx_description
1 polymer ?
#
loop_
_entity_poly.entity_id
_entity_poly.type
_entity_poly.pdbx_seq_one_letter_code
_entity_poly.pdbx_strand_id
1 'polypeptide(L)' 'MLELFRLEAESQAEILSSGVLAIEEQRQSAETIESLMRAAHSLKGAARIVGLDAAVQVAHA' A
#
# COMPACT_ATOMS: atom_id res chain seq x y z
N MET A 1 17.52 -4.00 6.31
CA MET A 1 16.35 -4.41 5.50
C MET A 1 15.03 -3.98 6.13
N LEU A 2 14.80 -4.22 7.43
CA LEU A 2 13.55 -3.78 8.10
C LEU A 2 13.34 -2.26 8.09
N GLU A 3 14.40 -1.46 8.19
CA GLU A 3 14.27 0.01 8.05
C GLU A 3 13.82 0.44 6.65
N LEU A 4 14.35 -0.18 5.60
CA LEU A 4 13.92 0.08 4.24
C LEU A 4 12.45 -0.34 4.04
N PHE A 5 12.06 -1.48 4.60
CA PHE A 5 10.66 -1.90 4.62
C PHE A 5 9.77 -0.90 5.37
N ARG A 6 10.22 -0.35 6.51
CA ARG A 6 9.46 0.67 7.24
C ARG A 6 9.21 1.90 6.38
N LEU A 7 10.25 2.43 5.72
CA LEU A 7 10.13 3.58 4.83
C LEU A 7 9.20 3.31 3.63
N GLU A 8 9.32 2.12 3.02
CA GLU A 8 8.42 1.69 1.95
C GLU A 8 6.97 1.58 2.46
N ALA A 9 6.76 1.00 3.64
CA ALA A 9 5.44 0.84 4.23
C ALA A 9 4.78 2.19 4.56
N GLU A 10 5.54 3.15 5.07
CA GLU A 10 5.08 4.53 5.29
C GLU A 10 4.63 5.17 3.97
N SER A 11 5.48 5.11 2.93
CA SER A 11 5.17 5.65 1.60
C SER A 11 3.91 5.02 0.98
N GLN A 12 3.80 3.69 1.00
CA GLN A 12 2.62 3.01 0.46
C GLN A 12 1.36 3.29 1.30
N ALA A 13 1.48 3.42 2.61
CA ALA A 13 0.35 3.78 3.49
C ALA A 13 -0.18 5.19 3.23
N GLU A 14 0.69 6.16 2.90
CA GLU A 14 0.27 7.52 2.52
C GLU A 14 -0.54 7.52 1.21
N ILE A 15 -0.10 6.75 0.21
CA ILE A 15 -0.82 6.59 -1.06
C ILE A 15 -2.19 5.95 -0.82
N LEU A 16 -2.23 4.87 -0.02
CA LEU A 16 -3.47 4.18 0.34
C LEU A 16 -4.44 5.12 1.06
N SER A 17 -3.97 5.85 2.06
CA SER A 17 -4.80 6.78 2.84
C SER A 17 -5.36 7.90 1.97
N SER A 18 -4.52 8.51 1.14
CA SER A 18 -4.93 9.60 0.25
C SER A 18 -5.91 9.14 -0.83
N GLY A 19 -5.70 7.94 -1.40
CA GLY A 19 -6.59 7.39 -2.42
C GLY A 19 -7.94 6.97 -1.84
N VAL A 20 -8.01 6.46 -0.61
CA VAL A 20 -9.27 6.18 0.09
C VAL A 20 -10.06 7.46 0.34
N LEU A 21 -9.40 8.52 0.85
CA LEU A 21 -10.04 9.83 1.03
C LEU A 21 -10.59 10.38 -0.29
N ALA A 22 -9.85 10.23 -1.40
CA ALA A 22 -10.32 10.65 -2.72
C ALA A 22 -11.59 9.89 -3.16
N ILE A 23 -11.72 8.61 -2.82
CA ILE A 23 -12.94 7.83 -3.08
C ILE A 23 -14.10 8.33 -2.21
N GLU A 24 -13.86 8.57 -0.92
CA GLU A 24 -14.89 9.07 0.01
C GLU A 24 -15.45 10.42 -0.44
N GLU A 25 -14.59 11.28 -0.99
CA GLU A 25 -14.97 12.60 -1.49
C GLU A 25 -15.50 12.58 -2.94
N GLN A 26 -15.81 11.39 -3.48
CA GLN A 26 -16.33 11.17 -4.84
C GLN A 26 -15.40 11.71 -5.95
N ARG A 27 -14.10 11.78 -5.68
CA ARG A 27 -13.06 12.21 -6.64
C ARG A 27 -12.26 11.05 -7.21
N GLN A 28 -12.77 9.81 -7.12
CA GLN A 28 -12.10 8.65 -7.69
C GLN A 28 -12.04 8.70 -9.21
N SER A 29 -10.90 8.27 -9.75
CA SER A 29 -10.71 7.95 -11.16
C SER A 29 -10.16 6.53 -11.30
N ALA A 30 -10.09 6.02 -12.53
CA ALA A 30 -9.40 4.75 -12.80
C ALA A 30 -7.95 4.79 -12.31
N GLU A 31 -7.28 5.94 -12.46
CA GLU A 31 -5.91 6.16 -11.98
C GLU A 31 -5.80 6.08 -10.44
N THR A 32 -6.78 6.60 -9.71
CA THR A 32 -6.85 6.46 -8.24
C THR A 32 -6.88 5.00 -7.84
N ILE A 33 -7.77 4.21 -8.45
CA ILE A 33 -7.92 2.77 -8.14
C ILE A 33 -6.65 2.00 -8.51
N GLU A 34 -6.05 2.29 -9.67
CA GLU A 34 -4.78 1.68 -10.06
C GLU A 34 -3.65 2.01 -9.09
N SER A 35 -3.57 3.26 -8.62
CA SER A 35 -2.57 3.69 -7.65
C SER A 35 -2.69 2.94 -6.33
N LEU A 36 -3.92 2.79 -5.82
CA LEU A 36 -4.22 2.00 -4.62
C LEU A 36 -3.80 0.54 -4.78
N MET A 37 -4.16 -0.08 -5.90
CA MET A 37 -3.79 -1.48 -6.19
C MET A 37 -2.28 -1.67 -6.28
N ARG A 38 -1.57 -0.74 -6.93
CA ARG A 38 -0.10 -0.76 -7.00
C ARG A 38 0.52 -0.61 -5.61
N ALA A 39 0.00 0.30 -4.78
CA ALA A 39 0.54 0.52 -3.43
C ALA A 39 0.40 -0.72 -2.54
N ALA A 40 -0.79 -1.34 -2.52
CA ALA A 40 -1.02 -2.59 -1.79
C ALA A 40 -0.11 -3.72 -2.31
N HIS A 41 0.05 -3.84 -3.63
CA HIS A 41 0.90 -4.85 -4.24
C HIS A 41 2.38 -4.66 -3.87
N SER A 42 2.89 -3.42 -3.94
CA SER A 42 4.26 -3.07 -3.57
C SER A 42 4.53 -3.40 -2.10
N LEU A 43 3.60 -3.03 -1.20
CA LEU A 43 3.71 -3.31 0.22
C LEU A 43 3.81 -4.81 0.52
N LYS A 44 2.94 -5.62 -0.13
CA LYS A 44 2.98 -7.08 -0.04
C LYS A 44 4.32 -7.65 -0.54
N GLY A 45 4.84 -7.13 -1.66
CA GLY A 45 6.12 -7.53 -2.22
C GLY A 45 7.28 -7.24 -1.26
N ALA A 46 7.32 -6.03 -0.72
CA ALA A 46 8.32 -5.61 0.25
C ALA A 46 8.27 -6.45 1.53
N ALA A 47 7.06 -6.71 2.06
CA ALA A 47 6.86 -7.56 3.24
C ALA A 47 7.38 -8.99 3.02
N ARG A 48 7.15 -9.56 1.83
CA ARG A 48 7.65 -10.90 1.47
C ARG A 48 9.17 -10.94 1.38
N ILE A 49 9.81 -9.89 0.85
CA ILE A 49 11.28 -9.80 0.75
C ILE A 49 11.93 -9.82 2.14
N VAL A 50 11.32 -9.17 3.13
CA VAL A 50 11.86 -9.11 4.50
C VAL A 50 11.34 -10.22 5.43
N GLY A 51 10.49 -11.13 4.94
CA GLY A 51 9.97 -12.26 5.71
C GLY A 51 8.94 -11.90 6.78
N LEU A 52 8.17 -10.82 6.58
CA LEU A 52 7.12 -10.39 7.52
C LEU A 52 5.75 -10.90 7.07
N ASP A 53 5.44 -12.16 7.37
CA ASP A 53 4.21 -12.83 6.90
C ASP A 53 2.93 -12.13 7.37
N ALA A 54 2.90 -11.59 8.59
CA ALA A 54 1.76 -10.81 9.07
C ALA A 54 1.47 -9.58 8.18
N ALA A 55 2.52 -8.88 7.74
CA ALA A 55 2.37 -7.74 6.83
C ALA A 55 1.95 -8.18 5.42
N VAL A 56 2.43 -9.34 4.95
CA VAL A 56 1.96 -9.93 3.69
C VAL A 56 0.46 -10.22 3.73
N GLN A 57 -0.04 -10.75 4.84
CA GLN A 57 -1.47 -11.04 5.02
C GLN A 57 -2.31 -9.76 5.03
N VAL A 58 -1.90 -8.75 5.80
CA VAL A 58 -2.59 -7.46 5.85
C VAL A 58 -2.63 -6.77 4.48
N ALA A 59 -1.53 -6.80 3.72
CA ALA A 59 -1.47 -6.16 2.40
C ALA A 59 -2.18 -6.95 1.28
N HIS A 60 -2.64 -8.18 1.54
CA HIS A 60 -3.41 -8.98 0.60
C HIS A 60 -4.92 -8.76 0.73
N ALA A 61 -5.41 -8.68 1.97
CA ALA A 61 -6.83 -8.70 2.33
C ALA A 61 -7.61 -7.52 1.75
#